data_AF-H1W0V3-F1
#
_entry.id   AF-H1W0V3-F1
#
_cell.length_a   1.000
_cell.length_b   1.000
_cell.length_c   1.000
_cell.angle_alpha   90.00
_cell.angle_beta   90.00
_cell.angle_gamma   90.00
#
_symmetry.space_group_name_H-M   'P 1'
#
loop_
_entity.id
_entity.type
_entity.pdbx_description
1 polymer ?
#
loop_
_entity_poly.entity_id
_entity_poly.type
_entity_poly.pdbx_seq_one_letter_code
_entity_poly.pdbx_strand_id
1 'polypeptide(L)'
;MANSKFEYVKSFEQPDFLLPNTWIVVRVDGRGFTKLCAKYNLEKPNDKRALDLMNAAARVVVTELPDITVAYGGTVSGDKNEILFSQFKINYNNEPEMYKKGSVVFRDYELVEPGTHNAAEAADALAEPEQQSKTQAEKDKKKRSKARVVIEHLDIIKDDFWDRRPWLLSNKPGKTPKEP
;
A
#
# COMPACT_ATOMS: atom_id res chain seq x y z
N MET A 1 -30.76 22.06 26.60
CA MET A 1 -29.69 21.28 25.92
C MET A 1 -28.36 21.94 26.19
N ALA A 2 -27.45 21.27 26.89
CA ALA A 2 -26.12 21.78 27.19
C ALA A 2 -25.22 21.58 25.96
N ASN A 3 -25.12 22.62 25.12
CA ASN A 3 -24.11 22.86 24.05
C ASN A 3 -24.62 23.73 22.88
N SER A 4 -25.88 24.18 22.89
CA SER A 4 -26.44 25.00 21.78
C SER A 4 -25.76 26.38 21.61
N LYS A 5 -25.12 26.92 22.65
CA LYS A 5 -24.47 28.25 22.62
C LYS A 5 -23.28 28.31 21.64
N PHE A 6 -22.60 27.20 21.40
CA PHE A 6 -21.37 27.16 20.58
C PHE A 6 -21.50 26.27 19.34
N GLU A 7 -22.66 25.67 19.08
CA GLU A 7 -22.87 24.76 17.95
C GLU A 7 -22.60 25.42 16.59
N TYR A 8 -22.77 26.75 16.49
CA TYR A 8 -22.50 27.53 15.29
C TYR A 8 -21.05 27.41 14.79
N VAL A 9 -20.08 27.06 15.65
CA VAL A 9 -18.68 26.89 15.20
C VAL A 9 -18.52 25.74 14.21
N LYS A 10 -19.42 24.76 14.24
CA LYS A 10 -19.42 23.63 13.31
C LYS A 10 -19.72 24.04 11.87
N SER A 11 -20.47 25.14 11.65
CA SER A 11 -20.77 25.61 10.30
C SER A 11 -19.56 26.23 9.58
N PHE A 12 -18.44 26.42 10.29
CA PHE A 12 -17.19 26.87 9.69
C PHE A 12 -16.37 25.70 9.11
N GLU A 13 -16.73 24.45 9.43
CA GLU A 13 -16.12 23.28 8.80
C GLU A 13 -16.54 23.23 7.32
N GLN A 14 -15.56 23.11 6.44
CA GLN A 14 -15.80 22.90 5.01
C GLN A 14 -15.53 21.43 4.69
N PRO A 15 -16.48 20.69 4.09
CA PRO A 15 -16.27 19.31 3.72
C PRO A 15 -15.44 19.21 2.42
N ASP A 16 -14.34 18.47 2.48
CA ASP A 16 -13.51 18.17 1.31
C ASP A 16 -13.92 16.81 0.72
N PHE A 17 -14.92 16.83 -0.18
CA PHE A 17 -15.37 15.63 -0.88
C PHE A 17 -14.41 15.27 -2.01
N LEU A 18 -13.92 14.03 -2.01
CA LEU A 18 -13.10 13.48 -3.08
C LEU A 18 -13.98 13.05 -4.26
N LEU A 19 -13.41 13.11 -5.47
CA LEU A 19 -14.11 12.71 -6.68
C LEU A 19 -14.51 11.21 -6.60
N PRO A 20 -15.79 10.87 -6.82
CA PRO A 20 -16.23 9.47 -6.86
C PRO A 20 -15.49 8.66 -7.93
N ASN A 21 -15.44 7.34 -7.75
CA ASN A 21 -14.82 6.38 -8.69
C ASN A 21 -13.36 6.70 -9.06
N THR A 22 -12.64 7.41 -8.19
CA THR A 22 -11.23 7.74 -8.38
C THR A 22 -10.39 7.06 -7.31
N TRP A 23 -9.20 6.58 -7.70
CA TRP A 23 -8.24 6.03 -6.75
C TRP A 23 -7.72 7.11 -5.81
N ILE A 24 -7.77 6.83 -4.51
CA ILE A 24 -7.25 7.71 -3.48
C ILE A 24 -5.87 7.17 -3.08
N VAL A 25 -4.84 8.00 -3.24
CA VAL A 25 -3.48 7.69 -2.80
C VAL A 25 -3.12 8.59 -1.63
N VAL A 26 -2.93 7.99 -0.45
CA VAL A 26 -2.47 8.70 0.74
C VAL A 26 -0.98 8.44 0.93
N ARG A 27 -0.15 9.46 0.72
CA ARG A 27 1.29 9.40 0.95
C ARG A 27 1.63 9.97 2.33
N VAL A 28 2.32 9.17 3.14
CA VAL A 28 2.85 9.58 4.44
C VAL A 28 4.37 9.67 4.37
N ASP A 29 4.95 10.76 4.85
CA ASP A 29 6.39 11.02 4.83
C ASP A 29 6.89 11.37 6.24
N GLY A 30 8.11 10.93 6.57
CA GLY A 30 8.72 11.15 7.88
C GLY A 30 9.16 12.59 8.05
N ARG A 31 8.46 13.37 8.88
CA ARG A 31 8.85 14.76 9.16
C ARG A 31 10.21 14.82 9.86
N GLY A 32 11.21 15.42 9.19
CA GLY A 32 12.54 15.62 9.77
C GLY A 32 13.35 14.33 9.94
N PHE A 33 13.11 13.33 9.08
CA PHE A 33 13.70 12.00 9.21
C PHE A 33 15.24 12.00 9.23
N THR A 34 15.90 12.98 8.57
CA THR A 34 17.36 13.16 8.63
C THR A 34 17.87 13.39 10.06
N LYS A 35 17.19 14.27 10.82
CA LYS A 35 17.55 14.55 12.23
C LYS A 35 17.28 13.33 13.11
N LEU A 36 16.20 12.60 12.83
CA LEU A 36 15.85 11.36 13.51
C LEU A 36 16.92 10.29 13.28
N CYS A 37 17.38 10.11 12.05
CA CYS A 37 18.46 9.17 11.72
C CYS A 37 19.74 9.47 12.51
N ALA A 38 20.12 10.74 12.59
CA ALA A 38 21.30 11.17 13.35
C ALA A 38 21.12 10.93 14.86
N LYS A 39 19.95 11.25 15.40
CA LYS A 39 19.64 11.11 16.84
C LYS A 39 19.66 9.65 17.31
N TYR A 40 19.13 8.74 16.50
CA TYR A 40 19.05 7.31 16.85
C TYR A 40 20.17 6.47 16.24
N ASN A 41 21.19 7.13 15.65
CA ASN A 41 22.34 6.47 15.03
C ASN A 41 21.92 5.33 14.07
N LEU A 42 20.98 5.65 13.17
CA LEU A 42 20.52 4.69 12.17
C LEU A 42 21.64 4.38 11.17
N GLU A 43 21.75 3.11 10.80
CA GLU A 43 22.72 2.63 9.83
C GLU A 43 22.50 3.27 8.46
N LYS A 44 23.61 3.50 7.76
CA LYS A 44 23.64 4.05 6.40
C LYS A 44 24.24 3.02 5.45
N PRO A 45 23.74 2.88 4.21
CA PRO A 45 22.70 3.70 3.59
C PRO A 45 21.25 3.31 3.98
N ASN A 46 21.06 2.13 4.57
CA ASN A 46 19.75 1.60 4.97
C ASN A 46 19.87 1.00 6.38
N ASP A 47 18.85 1.19 7.23
CA ASP A 47 18.77 0.59 8.55
C ASP A 47 17.61 -0.42 8.60
N LYS A 48 17.92 -1.70 8.85
CA LYS A 48 16.93 -2.77 8.85
C LYS A 48 15.86 -2.54 9.91
N ARG A 49 16.24 -2.08 11.10
CA ARG A 49 15.33 -1.89 12.25
C ARG A 49 14.30 -0.82 11.93
N ALA A 50 14.74 0.27 11.31
CA ALA A 50 13.85 1.36 10.89
C ALA A 50 12.86 0.89 9.81
N LEU A 51 13.33 0.09 8.84
CA LEU A 51 12.47 -0.44 7.78
C LEU A 51 11.49 -1.49 8.31
N ASP A 52 11.92 -2.40 9.18
CA ASP A 52 11.04 -3.37 9.84
C ASP A 52 9.94 -2.67 10.65
N LEU A 53 10.28 -1.58 11.35
CA LEU A 53 9.32 -0.77 12.09
C LEU A 53 8.28 -0.12 11.16
N MET A 54 8.73 0.47 10.04
CA MET A 54 7.84 1.06 9.04
C MET A 54 6.92 0.00 8.41
N ASN A 55 7.47 -1.18 8.09
CA ASN A 55 6.72 -2.30 7.54
C ASN A 55 5.67 -2.82 8.55
N ALA A 56 6.02 -2.92 9.83
CA ALA A 56 5.10 -3.31 10.88
C ALA A 56 3.96 -2.29 11.05
N ALA A 57 4.27 -1.00 11.03
CA ALA A 57 3.26 0.06 11.07
C ALA A 57 2.32 0.01 9.85
N ALA A 58 2.89 -0.13 8.64
CA ALA A 58 2.11 -0.25 7.42
C ALA A 58 1.18 -1.48 7.46
N ARG A 59 1.66 -2.62 7.94
CA ARG A 59 0.84 -3.83 8.13
C ARG A 59 -0.35 -3.58 9.05
N VAL A 60 -0.15 -2.89 10.17
CA VAL A 60 -1.23 -2.56 11.10
C VAL A 60 -2.26 -1.65 10.43
N VAL A 61 -1.83 -0.59 9.74
CA VAL A 61 -2.73 0.33 9.04
C VAL A 61 -3.57 -0.39 7.99
N VAL A 62 -2.94 -1.24 7.17
CA VAL A 62 -3.65 -2.06 6.18
C VAL A 62 -4.57 -3.09 6.85
N THR A 63 -4.25 -3.58 8.04
CA THR A 63 -5.14 -4.51 8.76
C THR A 63 -6.38 -3.79 9.31
N GLU A 64 -6.19 -2.62 9.92
CA GLU A 64 -7.25 -1.83 10.56
C GLU A 64 -8.20 -1.15 9.56
N LEU A 65 -7.72 -0.87 8.34
CA LEU A 65 -8.50 -0.21 7.29
C LEU A 65 -8.75 -1.16 6.10
N PRO A 66 -9.87 -1.93 6.13
CA PRO A 66 -10.28 -2.89 5.08
C PRO A 66 -10.32 -2.32 3.66
N ASP A 67 -10.46 -1.01 3.52
CA ASP A 67 -10.61 -0.34 2.23
C ASP A 67 -9.27 -0.10 1.51
N ILE A 68 -8.14 -0.16 2.22
CA ILE A 68 -6.81 -0.03 1.61
C ILE A 68 -6.48 -1.30 0.82
N THR A 69 -6.35 -1.22 -0.51
CA THR A 69 -6.04 -2.37 -1.37
C THR A 69 -4.57 -2.75 -1.33
N VAL A 70 -3.68 -1.76 -1.43
CA VAL A 70 -2.23 -1.91 -1.46
C VAL A 70 -1.56 -0.75 -0.75
N ALA A 71 -0.44 -1.02 -0.09
CA ALA A 71 0.48 -0.01 0.41
C ALA A 71 1.90 -0.31 -0.07
N TYR A 72 2.68 0.73 -0.32
CA TYR A 72 4.06 0.63 -0.79
C TYR A 72 4.96 1.54 0.04
N GLY A 73 6.09 1.01 0.50
CA GLY A 73 7.11 1.74 1.23
C GLY A 73 8.48 1.44 0.63
N GLY A 74 9.15 2.47 0.12
CA GLY A 74 10.50 2.36 -0.42
C GLY A 74 11.31 3.61 -0.09
N THR A 75 12.64 3.47 -0.07
CA THR A 75 13.55 4.62 -0.04
C THR A 75 14.18 4.80 -1.39
N VAL A 76 14.55 6.05 -1.73
CA VAL A 76 15.08 6.39 -3.06
C VAL A 76 16.36 5.58 -3.31
N SER A 77 16.34 4.78 -4.37
CA SER A 77 17.40 3.85 -4.79
C SER A 77 18.30 4.42 -5.89
N GLY A 78 17.81 5.42 -6.65
CA GLY A 78 18.48 5.96 -7.84
C GLY A 78 19.89 6.50 -7.59
N ASP A 79 20.06 7.36 -6.59
CA ASP A 79 21.36 8.01 -6.33
C ASP A 79 22.41 7.07 -5.71
N LYS A 80 21.99 5.89 -5.22
CA LYS A 80 22.87 4.99 -4.45
C LYS A 80 23.71 4.09 -5.35
N ASN A 81 23.22 3.68 -6.52
CA ASN A 81 23.85 2.62 -7.31
C ASN A 81 25.21 3.04 -7.91
N GLU A 82 25.28 4.23 -8.51
CA GLU A 82 26.52 4.73 -9.14
C GLU A 82 27.59 5.05 -8.09
N ILE A 83 27.20 5.60 -6.94
CA ILE A 83 28.09 5.93 -5.82
C ILE A 83 28.62 4.64 -5.15
N LEU A 84 27.76 3.65 -4.91
CA LEU A 84 28.15 2.36 -4.32
C LEU A 84 29.14 1.58 -5.19
N PHE A 85 28.96 1.62 -6.52
CA PHE A 85 29.84 0.92 -7.45
C PHE A 85 31.18 1.65 -7.65
N SER A 86 31.15 2.97 -7.86
CA SER A 86 32.36 3.75 -8.18
C SER A 86 33.28 3.98 -6.98
N GLN A 87 32.72 4.28 -5.79
CA GLN A 87 33.51 4.68 -4.62
C GLN A 87 33.77 3.51 -3.67
N PHE A 88 32.81 2.58 -3.54
CA PHE A 88 32.86 1.52 -2.52
C PHE A 88 33.07 0.12 -3.10
N LYS A 89 33.02 -0.03 -4.44
CA LYS A 89 33.12 -1.32 -5.15
C LYS A 89 32.12 -2.37 -4.65
N ILE A 90 30.93 -1.93 -4.21
CA ILE A 90 29.86 -2.80 -3.71
C ILE A 90 28.91 -3.12 -4.86
N ASN A 91 28.60 -4.41 -5.03
CA ASN A 91 27.63 -4.86 -6.04
C ASN A 91 26.20 -4.71 -5.51
N TYR A 92 25.47 -3.73 -6.04
CA TYR A 92 24.09 -3.44 -5.70
C TYR A 92 23.13 -4.63 -5.90
N ASN A 93 23.40 -5.52 -6.85
CA ASN A 93 22.51 -6.66 -7.14
C ASN A 93 22.49 -7.70 -6.02
N ASN A 94 23.55 -7.78 -5.22
CA ASN A 94 23.66 -8.73 -4.10
C ASN A 94 22.99 -8.21 -2.82
N GLU A 95 22.52 -6.96 -2.80
CA GLU A 95 21.80 -6.42 -1.66
C GLU A 95 20.40 -7.05 -1.52
N PRO A 96 19.87 -7.15 -0.29
CA PRO A 96 18.52 -7.65 -0.03
C PRO A 96 17.45 -6.96 -0.89
N GLU A 97 16.48 -7.71 -1.42
CA GLU A 97 15.40 -7.18 -2.26
C GLU A 97 14.61 -6.06 -1.57
N MET A 98 14.45 -6.12 -0.25
CA MET A 98 13.83 -5.05 0.56
C MET A 98 14.48 -3.68 0.34
N TYR A 99 15.80 -3.63 0.12
CA TYR A 99 16.53 -2.36 -0.10
C TYR A 99 16.48 -1.89 -1.56
N LYS A 100 16.19 -2.80 -2.49
CA LYS A 100 16.15 -2.51 -3.93
C LYS A 100 14.76 -2.17 -4.43
N LYS A 101 13.79 -3.00 -4.04
CA LYS A 101 12.38 -2.95 -4.48
C LYS A 101 11.45 -2.33 -3.44
N GLY A 102 11.90 -2.17 -2.20
CA GLY A 102 11.06 -1.71 -1.10
C GLY A 102 10.16 -2.82 -0.57
N SER A 103 9.10 -2.44 0.15
CA SER A 103 8.11 -3.33 0.74
C SER A 103 6.74 -3.01 0.18
N VAL A 104 6.05 -4.02 -0.32
CA VAL A 104 4.67 -3.96 -0.75
C VAL A 104 3.82 -4.70 0.28
N VAL A 105 2.78 -4.06 0.77
CA VAL A 105 1.86 -4.62 1.76
C VAL A 105 0.47 -4.71 1.13
N PHE A 106 -0.08 -5.91 1.07
CA PHE A 106 -1.40 -6.14 0.49
C PHE A 106 -2.08 -7.35 1.14
N ARG A 107 -3.37 -7.53 0.84
CA ARG A 107 -4.14 -8.69 1.32
C ARG A 107 -3.94 -9.88 0.39
N ASP A 108 -3.57 -10.99 1.00
CA ASP A 108 -3.27 -12.24 0.32
C ASP A 108 -4.56 -12.96 -0.08
N TYR A 109 -4.71 -13.16 -1.38
CA TYR A 109 -5.77 -13.93 -2.00
C TYR A 109 -5.14 -14.93 -2.99
N GLU A 110 -5.89 -15.95 -3.36
CA GLU A 110 -5.43 -16.97 -4.31
C GLU A 110 -5.03 -16.32 -5.63
N LEU A 111 -3.76 -16.53 -6.04
CA LEU A 111 -3.22 -16.01 -7.29
C LEU A 111 -3.98 -16.60 -8.46
N VAL A 112 -4.23 -15.74 -9.46
CA VAL A 112 -4.91 -16.12 -10.70
C VAL A 112 -3.86 -16.47 -11.76
N GLU A 113 -4.17 -17.46 -12.62
CA GLU A 113 -3.24 -17.85 -13.69
C GLU A 113 -3.02 -16.71 -14.70
N PRO A 114 -1.76 -16.45 -15.08
CA PRO A 114 -1.43 -15.39 -16.03
C PRO A 114 -2.08 -15.67 -17.39
N GLY A 115 -2.88 -14.72 -17.88
CA GLY A 115 -3.61 -14.79 -19.15
C GLY A 115 -5.14 -14.92 -19.04
N THR A 116 -5.69 -15.12 -17.85
CA THR A 116 -7.15 -15.12 -17.62
C THR A 116 -7.72 -13.74 -17.29
N HIS A 117 -6.87 -12.79 -16.92
CA HIS A 117 -7.22 -11.42 -16.59
C HIS A 117 -6.21 -10.46 -17.22
N ASN A 118 -6.71 -9.37 -17.78
CA ASN A 118 -5.93 -8.24 -18.27
C ASN A 118 -6.14 -7.04 -17.33
N ALA A 119 -5.07 -6.58 -16.68
CA ALA A 119 -5.14 -5.46 -15.73
C ALA A 119 -5.69 -4.17 -16.36
N ALA A 120 -5.39 -3.89 -17.63
CA ALA A 120 -5.84 -2.68 -18.33
C ALA A 120 -7.36 -2.68 -18.52
N GLU A 121 -7.94 -3.79 -18.98
CA GLU A 121 -9.39 -3.93 -19.18
C GLU A 121 -10.16 -3.85 -17.85
N ALA A 122 -9.60 -4.39 -16.77
CA ALA A 122 -10.21 -4.32 -15.44
C ALA A 122 -10.23 -2.89 -14.90
N ALA A 123 -9.18 -2.10 -15.15
CA ALA A 123 -9.11 -0.70 -14.75
C ALA A 123 -10.14 0.16 -15.51
N ASP A 124 -10.31 -0.08 -16.81
CA ASP A 124 -11.30 0.64 -17.63
C ASP A 124 -12.75 0.29 -17.22
N ALA A 125 -13.03 -0.96 -16.86
CA ALA A 125 -14.37 -1.38 -16.42
C ALA A 125 -14.82 -0.72 -15.09
N LEU A 126 -13.89 -0.24 -14.26
CA LEU A 126 -14.20 0.49 -13.02
C LEU A 126 -14.59 1.96 -13.24
N ALA A 127 -14.33 2.52 -14.43
CA ALA A 127 -14.74 3.87 -14.76
C ALA A 127 -16.28 3.99 -14.83
N GLU A 128 -16.98 2.87 -15.06
CA GLU A 128 -18.43 2.81 -15.04
C GLU A 128 -18.96 2.54 -13.61
N PRO A 129 -19.91 3.35 -13.12
CA PRO A 129 -20.43 3.22 -11.76
C PRO A 129 -21.32 1.97 -11.60
N GLU A 130 -20.74 0.82 -11.26
CA GLU A 130 -21.53 -0.30 -10.73
C GLU A 130 -22.01 0.03 -9.31
N GLN A 131 -23.31 0.37 -9.17
CA GLN A 131 -23.95 0.48 -7.86
C GLN A 131 -24.07 -0.90 -7.22
N GLN A 132 -23.07 -1.30 -6.43
CA GLN A 132 -23.18 -2.50 -5.61
C GLN A 132 -24.25 -2.32 -4.54
N SER A 133 -25.05 -3.37 -4.32
CA SER A 133 -26.01 -3.42 -3.22
C SER A 133 -25.28 -3.28 -1.88
N LYS A 134 -25.85 -2.50 -0.94
CA LYS A 134 -25.29 -2.27 0.42
C LYS A 134 -24.92 -3.58 1.12
N THR A 135 -25.73 -4.63 0.94
CA THR A 135 -25.49 -5.97 1.50
C THR A 135 -24.24 -6.64 0.93
N GLN A 136 -23.92 -6.38 -0.34
CA GLN A 136 -22.75 -6.94 -1.00
C GLN A 136 -21.47 -6.23 -0.56
N ALA A 137 -21.51 -4.90 -0.45
CA ALA A 137 -20.40 -4.11 0.08
C ALA A 137 -20.02 -4.50 1.52
N GLU A 138 -20.99 -4.76 2.40
CA GLU A 138 -20.72 -5.22 3.77
C GLU A 138 -20.10 -6.63 3.81
N LYS A 139 -20.57 -7.55 2.95
CA LYS A 139 -19.99 -8.89 2.83
C LYS A 139 -18.54 -8.83 2.35
N ASP A 140 -18.26 -7.99 1.36
CA ASP A 140 -16.93 -7.84 0.81
C ASP A 140 -15.98 -7.15 1.81
N LYS A 141 -16.47 -6.16 2.56
CA LYS A 141 -15.72 -5.57 3.68
C LYS A 141 -15.35 -6.61 4.75
N LYS A 142 -16.29 -7.49 5.10
CA LYS A 142 -16.06 -8.58 6.07
C LYS A 142 -15.09 -9.65 5.55
N LYS A 143 -15.05 -9.89 4.23
CA LYS A 143 -14.04 -10.76 3.62
C LYS A 143 -12.65 -10.12 3.70
N ARG A 144 -12.53 -8.83 3.34
CA ARG A 144 -11.27 -8.09 3.41
C ARG A 144 -10.72 -8.01 4.83
N SER A 145 -11.56 -7.80 5.83
CA SER A 145 -11.14 -7.74 7.23
C SER A 145 -10.63 -9.08 7.78
N LYS A 146 -10.98 -10.20 7.13
CA LYS A 146 -10.51 -11.54 7.50
C LYS A 146 -9.29 -12.02 6.70
N ALA A 147 -8.99 -11.35 5.59
CA ALA A 147 -7.88 -11.75 4.74
C ALA A 147 -6.54 -11.46 5.42
N ARG A 148 -5.58 -12.37 5.22
CA ARG A 148 -4.23 -12.23 5.75
C ARG A 148 -3.52 -11.09 5.03
N VAL A 149 -2.88 -10.20 5.79
CA VAL A 149 -2.03 -9.14 5.23
C VAL A 149 -0.60 -9.65 5.16
N VAL A 150 -0.01 -9.61 3.96
CA VAL A 150 1.36 -10.05 3.69
C VAL A 150 2.23 -8.86 3.31
N ILE A 151 3.53 -9.00 3.59
CA ILE A 151 4.57 -8.03 3.20
C ILE A 151 5.49 -8.77 2.24
N GLU A 152 5.58 -8.30 1.01
CA GLU A 152 6.45 -8.88 -0.02
C GLU A 152 7.39 -7.82 -0.61
N HIS A 153 8.53 -8.26 -1.14
CA HIS A 153 9.55 -7.41 -1.76
C HIS A 153 9.64 -7.75 -3.25
N LEU A 154 8.64 -7.33 -4.02
CA LEU A 154 8.47 -7.68 -5.43
C LEU A 154 8.53 -6.46 -6.34
N ASP A 155 8.71 -6.72 -7.63
CA ASP A 155 8.64 -5.71 -8.68
C ASP A 155 7.17 -5.44 -9.06
N ILE A 156 6.69 -4.22 -8.77
CA ILE A 156 5.33 -3.77 -9.09
C ILE A 156 5.26 -2.99 -10.42
N ILE A 157 6.38 -2.84 -11.13
CA ILE A 157 6.43 -2.10 -12.40
C ILE A 157 5.96 -2.97 -13.56
N LYS A 158 6.14 -4.30 -13.46
CA LYS A 158 5.76 -5.25 -14.51
C LYS A 158 4.30 -5.71 -14.35
N ASP A 159 3.66 -5.98 -15.49
CA ASP A 159 2.25 -6.39 -15.56
C ASP A 159 1.97 -7.72 -14.84
N ASP A 160 2.95 -8.63 -14.81
CA ASP A 160 2.84 -9.94 -14.13
C ASP A 160 2.44 -9.81 -12.65
N PHE A 161 2.80 -8.71 -11.98
CA PHE A 161 2.37 -8.45 -10.61
C PHE A 161 0.86 -8.19 -10.52
N TRP A 162 0.35 -7.37 -11.44
CA TRP A 162 -1.04 -6.89 -11.48
C TRP A 162 -2.00 -7.95 -12.06
N ASP A 163 -1.59 -8.65 -13.12
CA ASP A 163 -2.40 -9.67 -13.78
C ASP A 163 -2.68 -10.87 -12.86
N ARG A 164 -1.70 -11.26 -12.05
CA ARG A 164 -1.88 -12.34 -11.05
C ARG A 164 -2.73 -11.93 -9.85
N ARG A 165 -2.95 -10.62 -9.65
CA ARG A 165 -3.62 -10.03 -8.48
C ARG A 165 -4.76 -9.09 -8.89
N PRO A 166 -5.78 -9.57 -9.61
CA PRO A 166 -6.85 -8.73 -10.15
C PRO A 166 -7.70 -8.03 -9.08
N TRP A 167 -7.68 -8.51 -7.82
CA TRP A 167 -8.38 -7.87 -6.70
C TRP A 167 -7.79 -6.50 -6.31
N LEU A 168 -6.54 -6.22 -6.66
CA LEU A 168 -5.89 -4.94 -6.36
C LEU A 168 -6.51 -3.80 -7.17
N LEU A 169 -6.89 -4.09 -8.41
CA LEU A 169 -7.53 -3.13 -9.31
C LEU A 169 -9.05 -3.25 -9.25
N SER A 170 -9.62 -4.45 -9.28
CA SER A 170 -11.09 -4.63 -9.34
C SER A 170 -11.84 -4.18 -8.09
N ASN A 171 -11.14 -3.89 -6.98
CA ASN A 171 -11.73 -3.60 -5.66
C ASN A 171 -12.71 -4.70 -5.21
N LYS A 172 -12.63 -5.91 -5.76
CA LYS A 172 -13.44 -7.07 -5.38
C LYS A 172 -12.52 -8.06 -4.65
N PRO A 173 -12.87 -8.53 -3.44
CA PRO A 173 -12.00 -9.46 -2.71
C PRO A 173 -11.89 -10.78 -3.48
N GLY A 174 -10.66 -11.28 -3.60
CA GLY A 174 -10.38 -12.56 -4.24
C GLY A 174 -10.85 -13.77 -3.41
N LYS A 175 -10.56 -14.97 -3.89
CA LYS A 175 -10.75 -16.19 -3.09
C LYS A 175 -9.71 -16.22 -1.98
N THR A 176 -10.14 -16.50 -0.75
CA THR A 176 -9.20 -16.72 0.35
C THR A 176 -8.34 -17.93 0.01
N PRO A 177 -7.00 -17.87 0.12
CA PRO A 177 -6.15 -19.02 -0.16
C PRO A 177 -6.58 -20.18 0.72
N LYS A 178 -6.69 -21.39 0.17
CA LYS A 178 -6.76 -22.59 1.00
C LYS A 178 -5.40 -22.68 1.72
N GLU A 179 -5.40 -22.62 3.04
CA GLU A 179 -4.18 -22.90 3.80
C GLU A 179 -3.65 -24.29 3.41
N PRO A 180 -2.32 -24.47 3.29
CA PRO A 180 -1.73 -25.79 3.31
C PRO A 180 -1.89 -26.46 4.69
#